data_AF-A0A6V7EN16-F1
#
_entry.id   AF-A0A6V7EN16-F1
#
_cell.length_a   1.000
_cell.length_b   1.000
_cell.length_c   1.000
_cell.angle_alpha   90.00
_cell.angle_beta   90.00
_cell.angle_gamma   90.00
#
_symmetry.space_group_name_H-M   'P 1'
#
loop_
_entity.id
_entity.type
_entity.pdbx_description
1 polymer ?
#
loop_
_entity_poly.entity_id
_entity_poly.type
_entity_poly.pdbx_seq_one_letter_code
_entity_poly.pdbx_strand_id
1 'polypeptide(L)'
;MKHGKFLLVIAIATATCAQAAAQLGGTQPVSVSPSQLELQVQQAWQTELVRSDTPTTGCFHAKYPSMIWESVPCNALPRRNHRLPVGKMTTRGAAGRTALPDAVGTTQGPVSYALRGHGLISEAAGSFPTVTGLKTVNSDSSPDEYSVQLNTNDDGTTPACQNHSGCTVWEQFLYGNDGPANSAYVLIEYWMINFGSTCPPGWSSDGDTSCWRQSKAVPTPHYPIGQLPNFRLTAKAAANGNDTVIFTNGTDAYSVSAKGNILNISSVWTQADFNVDGSNSGKKAYFNTGTSITTKLAVKDGTTLSPTCISDGGTTAEINNLILGACAVSAGVMPSIEFTGKL
;
A
#
# COMPACT_ATOMS: atom_id res chain seq x y z
N MET A 1 73.36 -17.95 -42.63
CA MET A 1 73.87 -16.77 -41.89
C MET A 1 73.02 -16.66 -40.62
N LYS A 2 73.48 -17.22 -39.50
CA LYS A 2 74.26 -16.58 -38.42
C LYS A 2 73.47 -15.54 -37.61
N HIS A 3 73.17 -15.96 -36.36
CA HIS A 3 73.18 -15.20 -35.09
C HIS A 3 72.06 -14.15 -34.89
N GLY A 4 71.52 -13.91 -33.69
CA GLY A 4 71.82 -14.37 -32.34
C GLY A 4 70.88 -13.68 -31.35
N LYS A 5 70.64 -14.34 -30.22
CA LYS A 5 69.84 -13.89 -29.07
C LYS A 5 70.49 -12.67 -28.38
N PHE A 6 69.68 -11.80 -27.77
CA PHE A 6 70.08 -11.07 -26.57
C PHE A 6 68.95 -11.07 -25.54
N LEU A 7 69.22 -11.76 -24.42
CA LEU A 7 68.51 -11.61 -23.16
C LEU A 7 68.99 -10.32 -22.48
N LEU A 8 68.09 -9.63 -21.80
CA LEU A 8 68.46 -8.69 -20.74
C LEU A 8 67.84 -9.17 -19.42
N VAL A 9 68.72 -9.41 -18.44
CA VAL A 9 68.43 -9.75 -17.05
C VAL A 9 68.72 -8.51 -16.21
N ILE A 10 67.78 -8.06 -15.38
CA ILE A 10 68.02 -7.11 -14.26
C ILE A 10 67.09 -7.58 -13.12
N ALA A 11 67.60 -8.41 -12.19
CA ALA A 11 68.18 -8.07 -10.88
C ALA A 11 67.14 -7.71 -9.80
N ILE A 12 67.04 -8.61 -8.82
CA ILE A 12 66.20 -8.56 -7.62
C ILE A 12 66.83 -7.61 -6.60
N ALA A 13 66.03 -6.71 -6.03
CA ALA A 13 66.35 -6.02 -4.77
C ALA A 13 65.25 -6.33 -3.75
N THR A 14 65.58 -7.21 -2.81
CA THR A 14 64.77 -7.50 -1.61
C THR A 14 64.93 -6.36 -0.61
N ALA A 15 63.87 -5.60 -0.37
CA ALA A 15 63.78 -4.68 0.77
C ALA A 15 62.86 -5.28 1.83
N THR A 16 63.47 -5.86 2.86
CA THR A 16 62.80 -6.20 4.12
C THR A 16 62.57 -4.91 4.92
N CYS A 17 61.30 -4.52 5.11
CA CYS A 17 60.92 -3.58 6.16
C CYS A 17 60.05 -4.30 7.18
N ALA A 18 60.50 -4.20 8.43
CA ALA A 18 59.99 -4.85 9.61
C ALA A 18 58.53 -4.49 9.93
N GLN A 19 57.89 -5.42 10.62
CA GLN A 19 56.55 -5.31 11.19
C GLN A 19 56.47 -4.11 12.16
N ALA A 20 55.55 -3.21 11.89
CA ALA A 20 54.92 -2.37 12.91
C ALA A 20 53.45 -2.80 12.99
N ALA A 21 53.15 -3.74 13.88
CA ALA A 21 51.79 -4.09 14.25
C ALA A 21 51.20 -2.94 15.09
N ALA A 22 50.59 -1.95 14.44
CA ALA A 22 49.63 -1.09 15.11
C ALA A 22 48.34 -1.88 15.29
N GLN A 23 48.01 -2.22 16.54
CA GLN A 23 46.71 -2.76 16.92
C GLN A 23 45.64 -1.68 16.67
N LEU A 24 45.12 -1.63 15.44
CA LEU A 24 43.80 -1.06 15.19
C LEU A 24 42.79 -2.13 15.60
N GLY A 25 41.99 -1.82 16.62
CA GLY A 25 40.90 -2.65 17.09
C GLY A 25 40.06 -3.10 15.90
N GLY A 26 40.10 -4.40 15.62
CA GLY A 26 39.36 -4.99 14.52
C GLY A 26 37.88 -4.81 14.76
N THR A 27 37.27 -3.87 14.05
CA THR A 27 35.88 -4.02 13.64
C THR A 27 35.83 -5.25 12.75
N GLN A 28 35.39 -6.37 13.33
CA GLN A 28 35.04 -7.56 12.57
C GLN A 28 34.08 -7.10 11.45
N PRO A 29 34.36 -7.39 10.17
CA PRO A 29 33.38 -7.12 9.13
C PRO A 29 32.13 -7.93 9.47
N VAL A 30 31.00 -7.24 9.64
CA VAL A 30 29.70 -7.89 9.81
C VAL A 30 29.48 -8.76 8.57
N SER A 31 29.56 -10.08 8.73
CA SER A 31 29.24 -11.01 7.66
C SER A 31 27.72 -11.02 7.47
N VAL A 32 27.25 -10.24 6.52
CA VAL A 32 25.85 -10.30 6.06
C VAL A 32 25.68 -11.65 5.36
N SER A 33 24.68 -12.44 5.77
CA SER A 33 24.43 -13.73 5.12
C SER A 33 24.00 -13.51 3.66
N PRO A 34 24.29 -14.44 2.73
CA PRO A 34 23.79 -14.35 1.36
C PRO A 34 22.26 -14.15 1.27
N SER A 35 21.51 -14.71 2.22
CA SER A 35 20.05 -14.52 2.32
C SER A 35 19.63 -13.11 2.72
N GLN A 36 20.37 -12.45 3.62
CA GLN A 36 20.10 -11.07 4.00
C GLN A 36 20.41 -10.10 2.85
N LEU A 37 21.48 -10.36 2.11
CA LEU A 37 21.81 -9.59 0.92
C LEU A 37 20.74 -9.74 -0.16
N GLU A 38 20.26 -10.96 -0.41
CA GLU A 38 19.18 -11.22 -1.37
C GLU A 38 17.88 -10.47 -1.01
N LEU A 39 17.51 -10.44 0.28
CA LEU A 39 16.35 -9.67 0.75
C LEU A 39 16.52 -8.16 0.50
N GLN A 40 17.73 -7.62 0.70
CA GLN A 40 18.01 -6.20 0.40
C GLN A 40 17.89 -5.91 -1.10
N VAL A 41 18.37 -6.81 -1.95
CA VAL A 41 18.27 -6.67 -3.41
C VAL A 41 16.81 -6.75 -3.86
N GLN A 42 16.00 -7.64 -3.30
CA GLN A 42 14.57 -7.70 -3.59
C GLN A 42 13.82 -6.43 -3.16
N GLN A 43 14.16 -5.86 -2.00
CA GLN A 43 13.60 -4.58 -1.56
C GLN A 43 13.99 -3.42 -2.48
N ALA A 44 15.23 -3.40 -2.96
CA ALA A 44 15.69 -2.42 -3.95
C ALA A 44 14.95 -2.59 -5.29
N TRP A 45 14.76 -3.83 -5.74
CA TRP A 45 13.97 -4.15 -6.93
C TRP A 45 12.53 -3.63 -6.80
N GLN A 46 11.83 -3.90 -5.69
CA GLN A 46 10.49 -3.38 -5.45
C GLN A 46 10.45 -1.85 -5.53
N THR A 47 11.42 -1.20 -4.88
CA THR A 47 11.52 0.27 -4.84
C THR A 47 11.73 0.88 -6.23
N GLU A 48 12.57 0.25 -7.05
CA GLU A 48 12.86 0.74 -8.39
C GLU A 48 11.75 0.40 -9.39
N LEU A 49 11.14 -0.78 -9.28
CA LEU A 49 10.07 -1.20 -10.17
C LEU A 49 8.85 -0.27 -10.04
N VAL A 50 8.53 0.15 -8.81
CA VAL A 50 7.46 1.12 -8.55
C VAL A 50 7.69 2.45 -9.24
N ARG A 51 8.95 2.86 -9.50
CA ARG A 51 9.26 4.10 -10.25
C ARG A 51 9.06 3.95 -11.75
N SER A 52 9.09 2.72 -12.28
CA SER A 52 8.77 2.44 -13.66
C SER A 52 7.26 2.51 -13.85
N ASP A 53 6.80 3.47 -14.64
CA ASP A 53 5.38 3.56 -14.99
C ASP A 53 4.97 2.39 -15.87
N THR A 54 3.75 1.89 -15.66
CA THR A 54 3.16 0.90 -16.55
C THR A 54 2.96 1.50 -17.95
N PRO A 55 3.18 0.74 -19.04
CA PRO A 55 3.17 1.30 -20.40
C PRO A 55 1.86 1.98 -20.83
N THR A 56 0.71 1.48 -20.35
CA THR A 56 -0.64 1.94 -20.75
C THR A 56 -1.65 1.67 -19.63
N THR A 57 -2.91 2.07 -19.81
CA THR A 57 -4.01 1.58 -18.96
C THR A 57 -4.18 0.07 -19.11
N GLY A 58 -4.23 -0.67 -18.01
CA GLY A 58 -4.33 -2.12 -18.05
C GLY A 58 -3.90 -2.78 -16.74
N CYS A 59 -3.69 -4.09 -16.82
CA CYS A 59 -3.20 -4.91 -15.73
C CYS A 59 -1.81 -5.43 -16.08
N PHE A 60 -0.93 -5.45 -15.08
CA PHE A 60 0.47 -5.79 -15.26
C PHE A 60 0.97 -6.69 -14.14
N HIS A 61 1.93 -7.54 -14.48
CA HIS A 61 2.70 -8.35 -13.53
C HIS A 61 4.19 -8.16 -13.81
N ALA A 62 5.00 -8.23 -12.77
CA ALA A 62 6.44 -8.33 -12.88
C ALA A 62 6.96 -9.32 -11.84
N LYS A 63 7.99 -10.06 -12.21
CA LYS A 63 8.65 -11.04 -11.37
C LYS A 63 10.12 -10.71 -11.23
N TYR A 64 10.63 -10.64 -10.01
CA TYR A 64 12.05 -10.47 -9.75
C TYR A 64 12.88 -11.55 -10.48
N PRO A 65 14.00 -11.20 -11.13
CA PRO A 65 14.66 -9.88 -11.13
C PRO A 65 14.27 -8.96 -12.29
N SER A 66 13.20 -9.26 -13.05
CA SER A 66 12.77 -8.43 -14.18
C SER A 66 12.29 -7.05 -13.71
N MET A 67 12.75 -6.00 -14.37
CA MET A 67 12.31 -4.61 -14.17
C MET A 67 11.20 -4.19 -15.14
N ILE A 68 10.65 -5.15 -15.89
CA ILE A 68 9.70 -4.90 -16.97
C ILE A 68 8.31 -5.32 -16.53
N TRP A 69 7.35 -4.41 -16.69
CA TRP A 69 5.92 -4.69 -16.54
C TRP A 69 5.41 -5.49 -17.74
N GLU A 70 5.00 -6.73 -17.50
CA GLU A 70 4.34 -7.57 -18.49
C GLU A 70 2.83 -7.34 -18.44
N SER A 71 2.21 -7.07 -19.59
CA SER A 71 0.76 -6.94 -19.64
C SER A 71 0.09 -8.30 -19.45
N VAL A 72 -0.86 -8.35 -18.52
CA VAL A 72 -1.64 -9.55 -18.21
C VAL A 72 -3.14 -9.27 -18.35
N PRO A 73 -3.97 -10.32 -18.53
CA PRO A 73 -5.42 -10.14 -18.57
C PRO A 73 -5.96 -9.50 -17.30
N CYS A 74 -6.77 -8.46 -17.46
CA CYS A 74 -7.60 -7.96 -16.38
C CYS A 74 -8.88 -8.78 -16.25
N ASN A 75 -9.32 -9.02 -15.02
CA ASN A 75 -10.61 -9.64 -14.72
C ASN A 75 -11.65 -8.60 -14.28
N ALA A 76 -12.91 -8.89 -14.57
CA ALA A 76 -14.02 -8.24 -13.90
C ALA A 76 -14.28 -8.98 -12.59
N LEU A 77 -14.33 -8.25 -11.47
CA LEU A 77 -14.75 -8.82 -10.20
C LEU A 77 -16.26 -8.71 -10.04
N PRO A 78 -16.89 -9.61 -9.27
CA PRO A 78 -18.25 -9.40 -8.80
C PRO A 78 -18.35 -8.04 -8.11
N ARG A 79 -19.45 -7.31 -8.37
CA ARG A 79 -19.71 -6.01 -7.75
C ARG A 79 -19.82 -6.16 -6.23
N ARG A 80 -18.74 -5.86 -5.53
CA ARG A 80 -18.63 -5.69 -4.07
C ARG A 80 -17.99 -4.33 -3.84
N ASN A 81 -18.35 -3.64 -2.78
CA ASN A 81 -17.77 -2.34 -2.48
C ASN A 81 -17.14 -2.32 -1.10
N HIS A 82 -16.15 -1.45 -0.96
CA HIS A 82 -15.48 -1.11 0.29
C HIS A 82 -16.14 0.17 0.80
N ARG A 83 -16.75 0.09 1.98
CA ARG A 83 -17.72 1.11 2.41
C ARG A 83 -17.02 2.31 3.05
N LEU A 84 -17.64 3.47 2.93
CA LEU A 84 -17.31 4.65 3.73
C LEU A 84 -17.79 4.49 5.19
N PRO A 85 -17.10 5.09 6.19
CA PRO A 85 -17.50 5.11 7.59
C PRO A 85 -18.95 5.54 7.77
N VAL A 86 -19.67 4.84 8.65
CA VAL A 86 -21.11 5.05 8.92
C VAL A 86 -21.43 6.49 9.36
N GLY A 87 -20.48 7.19 9.99
CA GLY A 87 -20.63 8.59 10.39
C GLY A 87 -20.66 9.61 9.24
N LYS A 88 -20.27 9.21 8.03
CA LYS A 88 -20.21 10.06 6.83
C LYS A 88 -21.37 9.83 5.85
N MET A 89 -22.20 8.79 6.07
CA MET A 89 -23.46 8.60 5.33
C MET A 89 -24.60 9.37 6.03
N THR A 90 -25.41 10.09 5.26
CA THR A 90 -26.53 10.88 5.79
C THR A 90 -27.65 9.98 6.33
N THR A 91 -27.61 9.69 7.65
CA THR A 91 -28.68 9.33 8.61
C THR A 91 -29.86 8.39 8.26
N ARG A 92 -30.03 7.86 7.04
CA ARG A 92 -31.16 6.97 6.69
C ARG A 92 -30.82 5.49 6.55
N GLY A 93 -29.57 5.08 6.75
CA GLY A 93 -29.13 3.68 6.75
C GLY A 93 -28.74 3.10 8.12
N ALA A 94 -28.76 3.90 9.19
CA ALA A 94 -28.22 3.52 10.50
C ALA A 94 -29.08 2.53 11.32
N ALA A 95 -30.32 2.26 10.88
CA ALA A 95 -31.23 1.36 11.58
C ALA A 95 -31.02 -0.09 11.11
N GLY A 96 -30.02 -0.79 11.66
CA GLY A 96 -29.94 -2.23 11.41
C GLY A 96 -28.71 -2.98 11.91
N ARG A 97 -27.63 -2.32 12.34
CA ARG A 97 -26.45 -3.04 12.86
C ARG A 97 -26.44 -3.04 14.37
N THR A 98 -27.14 -4.02 14.95
CA THR A 98 -26.87 -4.50 16.31
C THR A 98 -25.38 -4.80 16.42
N ALA A 99 -24.71 -4.11 17.35
CA ALA A 99 -23.36 -4.44 17.78
C ALA A 99 -23.28 -5.93 18.12
N LEU A 100 -22.46 -6.67 17.37
CA LEU A 100 -22.07 -8.02 17.79
C LEU A 100 -21.22 -7.87 19.07
N PRO A 101 -21.40 -8.73 20.09
CA PRO A 101 -20.71 -8.56 21.36
C PRO A 101 -19.21 -8.64 21.18
N ASP A 102 -18.52 -7.63 21.69
CA ASP A 102 -17.09 -7.45 21.67
C ASP A 102 -16.35 -8.64 22.30
N ALA A 103 -15.38 -9.22 21.58
CA ALA A 103 -14.15 -9.62 22.22
C ALA A 103 -13.24 -8.39 22.23
N VAL A 104 -13.14 -7.75 23.40
CA VAL A 104 -12.50 -6.44 23.69
C VAL A 104 -13.42 -5.25 23.44
N GLY A 105 -14.17 -4.88 24.48
CA GLY A 105 -15.13 -3.77 24.49
C GLY A 105 -14.47 -2.41 24.36
N THR A 106 -14.38 -1.92 23.12
CA THR A 106 -14.33 -0.48 22.87
C THR A 106 -15.47 -0.13 21.91
N THR A 107 -16.43 0.63 22.41
CA THR A 107 -17.52 1.28 21.67
C THR A 107 -17.05 2.36 20.68
N GLN A 108 -15.76 2.43 20.41
CA GLN A 108 -15.13 3.25 19.38
C GLN A 108 -14.69 2.31 18.27
N GLY A 109 -15.11 2.59 17.03
CA GLY A 109 -14.54 1.92 15.86
C GLY A 109 -13.01 2.05 15.87
N PRO A 110 -12.26 1.19 15.18
CA PRO A 110 -10.82 1.30 15.21
C PRO A 110 -10.39 2.63 14.61
N VAL A 111 -9.65 3.35 15.44
CA VAL A 111 -8.90 4.54 15.12
C VAL A 111 -7.90 4.14 14.03
N SER A 112 -8.11 4.55 12.78
CA SER A 112 -7.04 4.52 11.77
C SER A 112 -6.38 5.89 11.74
N TYR A 113 -5.06 5.91 11.64
CA TYR A 113 -4.33 7.16 11.43
C TYR A 113 -4.33 7.53 9.96
N ALA A 114 -4.61 8.79 9.65
CA ALA A 114 -4.31 9.36 8.34
C ALA A 114 -3.07 10.25 8.39
N LEU A 115 -2.29 10.20 7.32
CA LEU A 115 -1.23 11.15 7.03
C LEU A 115 -1.83 12.33 6.26
N ARG A 116 -1.63 13.56 6.73
CA ARG A 116 -1.88 14.78 5.95
C ARG A 116 -0.56 15.43 5.55
N GLY A 117 -0.38 15.55 4.23
CA GLY A 117 0.78 16.23 3.64
C GLY A 117 0.65 17.76 3.69
N HIS A 118 1.67 18.44 3.20
CA HIS A 118 1.71 19.90 3.04
C HIS A 118 1.28 20.37 1.64
N GLY A 119 1.16 19.44 0.70
CA GLY A 119 0.75 19.68 -0.69
C GLY A 119 -0.15 18.59 -1.23
N LEU A 120 -0.37 18.61 -2.55
CA LEU A 120 -1.08 17.54 -3.24
C LEU A 120 -0.21 16.29 -3.26
N ILE A 121 -0.75 15.20 -2.74
CA ILE A 121 -0.14 13.88 -2.79
C ILE A 121 -0.22 13.38 -4.24
N SER A 122 0.93 12.98 -4.77
CA SER A 122 1.06 12.37 -6.09
C SER A 122 1.38 10.88 -6.01
N GLU A 123 1.91 10.44 -4.87
CA GLU A 123 2.25 9.05 -4.57
C GLU A 123 2.12 8.80 -3.08
N ALA A 124 1.61 7.63 -2.71
CA ALA A 124 1.57 7.13 -1.35
C ALA A 124 1.97 5.65 -1.32
N ALA A 125 2.84 5.28 -0.39
CA ALA A 125 3.39 3.94 -0.25
C ALA A 125 3.20 3.42 1.18
N GLY A 126 2.40 2.37 1.31
CA GLY A 126 2.15 1.65 2.53
C GLY A 126 2.98 0.37 2.65
N SER A 127 3.42 0.03 3.86
CA SER A 127 4.13 -1.22 4.17
C SER A 127 4.00 -1.62 5.64
N PHE A 128 4.48 -2.83 5.96
CA PHE A 128 4.46 -3.38 7.32
C PHE A 128 5.88 -3.73 7.80
N PRO A 129 6.68 -2.75 8.27
CA PRO A 129 8.10 -2.97 8.55
C PRO A 129 8.41 -4.00 9.62
N THR A 130 7.51 -4.16 10.61
CA THR A 130 7.66 -5.14 11.69
C THR A 130 6.33 -5.81 11.94
N VAL A 131 6.31 -7.14 11.90
CA VAL A 131 5.14 -7.95 12.25
C VAL A 131 5.61 -9.08 13.14
N THR A 132 4.96 -9.26 14.29
CA THR A 132 5.24 -10.36 15.21
C THR A 132 3.94 -10.99 15.69
N GLY A 133 3.99 -12.29 15.99
CA GLY A 133 2.85 -13.05 16.52
C GLY A 133 1.69 -13.29 15.55
N LEU A 134 1.67 -12.68 14.37
CA LEU A 134 0.64 -12.88 13.35
C LEU A 134 0.70 -14.29 12.76
N LYS A 135 -0.41 -15.03 12.86
CA LYS A 135 -0.54 -16.41 12.36
C LYS A 135 -1.81 -16.60 11.54
N THR A 136 -2.92 -16.03 12.00
CA THR A 136 -4.23 -16.20 11.37
C THR A 136 -4.99 -14.89 11.35
N VAL A 137 -5.79 -14.72 10.31
CA VAL A 137 -6.84 -13.71 10.24
C VAL A 137 -8.14 -14.42 9.91
N ASN A 138 -9.22 -14.02 10.57
CA ASN A 138 -10.57 -14.42 10.21
C ASN A 138 -11.36 -13.16 9.82
N SER A 139 -12.35 -13.30 8.95
CA SER A 139 -13.35 -12.26 8.71
C SER A 139 -14.71 -12.68 9.29
N ASP A 140 -15.67 -11.75 9.28
CA ASP A 140 -17.07 -12.06 9.60
C ASP A 140 -17.70 -13.11 8.66
N SER A 141 -17.08 -13.41 7.51
CA SER A 141 -17.63 -14.31 6.48
C SER A 141 -16.80 -15.56 6.19
N SER A 142 -15.47 -15.51 6.33
CA SER A 142 -14.59 -16.65 6.05
C SER A 142 -13.22 -16.48 6.71
N PRO A 143 -12.53 -17.58 7.06
CA PRO A 143 -11.11 -17.54 7.39
C PRO A 143 -10.26 -16.97 6.25
N ASP A 144 -9.13 -16.33 6.62
CA ASP A 144 -8.09 -15.80 5.73
C ASP A 144 -8.58 -14.79 4.67
N GLU A 145 -9.68 -14.13 4.95
CA GLU A 145 -10.17 -12.98 4.20
C GLU A 145 -9.75 -11.67 4.88
N TYR A 146 -9.10 -10.80 4.13
CA TYR A 146 -8.68 -9.48 4.56
C TYR A 146 -8.45 -8.61 3.33
N SER A 147 -8.25 -7.32 3.54
CA SER A 147 -7.78 -6.40 2.51
C SER A 147 -6.59 -5.61 3.04
N VAL A 148 -5.75 -5.13 2.12
CA VAL A 148 -4.78 -4.07 2.39
C VAL A 148 -5.25 -2.88 1.59
N GLN A 149 -5.56 -1.80 2.29
CA GLN A 149 -6.20 -0.62 1.72
C GLN A 149 -5.29 0.57 1.84
N LEU A 150 -5.21 1.36 0.78
CA LEU A 150 -4.68 2.71 0.80
C LEU A 150 -5.77 3.63 0.28
N ASN A 151 -6.20 4.59 1.10
CA ASN A 151 -7.38 5.40 0.82
C ASN A 151 -7.01 6.88 0.79
N THR A 152 -7.64 7.67 -0.08
CA THR A 152 -7.46 9.13 -0.12
C THR A 152 -8.32 9.83 0.92
N ASN A 153 -8.14 11.15 1.09
CA ASN A 153 -9.18 11.98 1.69
C ASN A 153 -10.49 11.90 0.87
N ASP A 154 -11.61 12.20 1.52
CA ASP A 154 -12.96 12.05 0.99
C ASP A 154 -13.79 13.35 1.02
N ASP A 155 -13.12 14.49 1.23
CA ASP A 155 -13.71 15.82 1.41
C ASP A 155 -13.50 16.76 0.21
N GLY A 156 -12.78 16.31 -0.83
CA GLY A 156 -12.49 17.09 -2.02
C GLY A 156 -13.59 17.02 -3.08
N THR A 157 -13.88 18.13 -3.76
CA THR A 157 -14.79 18.17 -4.91
C THR A 157 -14.01 18.34 -6.21
N THR A 158 -14.37 17.59 -7.25
CA THR A 158 -13.75 17.64 -8.58
C THR A 158 -14.82 17.73 -9.67
N PRO A 159 -14.44 17.90 -10.96
CA PRO A 159 -15.40 17.85 -12.07
C PRO A 159 -16.20 16.55 -12.17
N ALA A 160 -15.77 15.45 -11.55
CA ALA A 160 -16.52 14.19 -11.51
C ALA A 160 -17.90 14.37 -10.84
N CYS A 161 -18.00 15.31 -9.89
CA CYS A 161 -19.25 15.64 -9.20
C CYS A 161 -20.28 16.38 -10.05
N GLN A 162 -19.96 16.80 -11.28
CA GLN A 162 -20.92 17.46 -12.20
C GLN A 162 -21.73 18.62 -11.57
N ASN A 163 -21.10 19.37 -10.65
CA ASN A 163 -21.71 20.46 -9.87
C ASN A 163 -22.85 20.04 -8.92
N HIS A 164 -22.98 18.76 -8.57
CA HIS A 164 -23.89 18.31 -7.52
C HIS A 164 -23.45 18.87 -6.17
N SER A 165 -24.36 19.55 -5.48
CA SER A 165 -24.08 20.23 -4.21
C SER A 165 -23.72 19.22 -3.12
N GLY A 166 -22.61 19.47 -2.41
CA GLY A 166 -22.13 18.59 -1.35
C GLY A 166 -21.45 17.31 -1.84
N CYS A 167 -21.31 17.12 -3.15
CA CYS A 167 -20.60 15.98 -3.70
C CYS A 167 -19.10 16.09 -3.47
N THR A 168 -18.50 15.02 -2.97
CA THR A 168 -17.05 14.86 -2.82
C THR A 168 -16.60 13.56 -3.47
N VAL A 169 -15.29 13.42 -3.69
CA VAL A 169 -14.69 12.23 -4.30
C VAL A 169 -13.78 11.52 -3.33
N TRP A 170 -13.74 10.19 -3.46
CA TRP A 170 -12.88 9.33 -2.66
C TRP A 170 -12.40 8.16 -3.50
N GLU A 171 -11.13 7.81 -3.36
CA GLU A 171 -10.49 6.74 -4.12
C GLU A 171 -9.78 5.78 -3.17
N GLN A 172 -9.96 4.48 -3.42
CA GLN A 172 -9.27 3.41 -2.70
C GLN A 172 -8.43 2.58 -3.65
N PHE A 173 -7.21 2.30 -3.22
CA PHE A 173 -6.29 1.40 -3.87
C PHE A 173 -6.20 0.14 -3.00
N LEU A 174 -6.46 -1.03 -3.59
CA LEU A 174 -6.83 -2.21 -2.83
C LEU A 174 -6.01 -3.42 -3.29
N TYR A 175 -5.51 -4.19 -2.32
CA TYR A 175 -5.32 -5.63 -2.44
C TYR A 175 -6.41 -6.32 -1.62
N GLY A 176 -7.21 -7.20 -2.23
CA GLY A 176 -8.26 -7.96 -1.57
C GLY A 176 -7.97 -9.45 -1.60
N ASN A 177 -7.96 -10.11 -0.43
CA ASN A 177 -7.73 -11.55 -0.27
C ASN A 177 -9.05 -12.34 -0.09
N ASP A 178 -10.12 -11.88 -0.74
CA ASP A 178 -11.49 -12.40 -0.61
C ASP A 178 -12.17 -12.68 -1.97
N GLY A 179 -11.36 -12.81 -3.01
CA GLY A 179 -11.83 -13.04 -4.37
C GLY A 179 -12.53 -14.39 -4.55
N PRO A 180 -13.31 -14.55 -5.65
CA PRO A 180 -14.03 -15.79 -5.95
C PRO A 180 -13.10 -17.01 -5.95
N ALA A 181 -13.57 -18.14 -5.42
CA ALA A 181 -12.82 -19.41 -5.42
C ALA A 181 -11.42 -19.31 -4.79
N ASN A 182 -11.28 -18.57 -3.69
CA ASN A 182 -10.00 -18.33 -2.99
C ASN A 182 -8.95 -17.67 -3.91
N SER A 183 -9.37 -16.72 -4.74
CA SER A 183 -8.46 -15.83 -5.47
C SER A 183 -8.26 -14.52 -4.70
N ALA A 184 -7.19 -13.80 -5.02
CA ALA A 184 -7.01 -12.43 -4.58
C ALA A 184 -6.95 -11.51 -5.79
N TYR A 185 -6.97 -10.21 -5.53
CA TYR A 185 -6.99 -9.22 -6.59
C TYR A 185 -6.38 -7.90 -6.15
N VAL A 186 -5.96 -7.12 -7.13
CA VAL A 186 -5.59 -5.72 -6.95
C VAL A 186 -6.45 -4.85 -7.86
N LEU A 187 -7.02 -3.77 -7.32
CA LEU A 187 -7.91 -2.86 -8.05
C LEU A 187 -7.89 -1.45 -7.47
N ILE A 188 -8.55 -0.54 -8.20
CA ILE A 188 -8.88 0.82 -7.75
C ILE A 188 -10.40 0.92 -7.65
N GLU A 189 -10.90 1.40 -6.52
CA GLU A 189 -12.31 1.69 -6.28
C GLU A 189 -12.54 3.19 -6.18
N TYR A 190 -13.59 3.66 -6.83
CA TYR A 190 -13.90 5.08 -7.00
C TYR A 190 -15.26 5.37 -6.39
N TRP A 191 -15.36 6.49 -5.70
CA TRP A 191 -16.59 6.96 -5.07
C TRP A 191 -16.84 8.44 -5.38
N MET A 192 -18.08 8.75 -5.75
CA MET A 192 -18.68 10.08 -5.71
C MET A 192 -19.68 10.07 -4.56
N ILE A 193 -19.29 10.68 -3.46
CA ILE A 193 -20.04 10.75 -2.21
C ILE A 193 -21.07 11.86 -2.33
N ASN A 194 -22.30 11.63 -1.88
CA ASN A 194 -23.38 12.62 -1.96
C ASN A 194 -23.65 13.15 -3.39
N PHE A 195 -23.36 12.35 -4.42
CA PHE A 195 -23.69 12.68 -5.80
C PHE A 195 -25.20 12.84 -6.00
N GLY A 196 -26.00 12.01 -5.32
CA GLY A 196 -27.46 11.95 -5.41
C GLY A 196 -27.95 10.55 -5.72
N SER A 197 -29.28 10.38 -5.76
CA SER A 197 -29.92 9.05 -5.90
C SER A 197 -29.83 8.43 -7.29
N THR A 198 -29.39 9.19 -8.30
CA THR A 198 -29.27 8.71 -9.70
C THR A 198 -27.82 8.77 -10.15
N CYS A 199 -27.17 7.61 -10.18
CA CYS A 199 -25.77 7.52 -10.57
C CYS A 199 -25.55 7.64 -12.10
N PRO A 200 -24.43 8.23 -12.54
CA PRO A 200 -24.10 8.30 -13.96
C PRO A 200 -23.93 6.91 -14.59
N PRO A 201 -24.05 6.79 -15.92
CA PRO A 201 -23.81 5.52 -16.61
C PRO A 201 -22.45 4.90 -16.25
N GLY A 202 -22.47 3.60 -15.95
CA GLY A 202 -21.27 2.85 -15.54
C GLY A 202 -20.93 2.90 -14.05
N TRP A 203 -21.70 3.67 -13.26
CA TRP A 203 -21.61 3.70 -11.80
C TRP A 203 -22.72 2.88 -11.16
N SER A 204 -22.47 2.38 -9.95
CA SER A 204 -23.43 1.71 -9.09
C SER A 204 -23.90 2.67 -8.02
N SER A 205 -25.18 2.60 -7.64
CA SER A 205 -25.65 3.25 -6.41
C SER A 205 -25.17 2.46 -5.19
N ASP A 206 -24.86 3.17 -4.11
CA ASP A 206 -24.63 2.61 -2.78
C ASP A 206 -25.94 2.28 -2.03
N GLY A 207 -27.09 2.62 -2.62
CA GLY A 207 -28.42 2.51 -2.03
C GLY A 207 -28.93 3.78 -1.37
N ASP A 208 -28.16 4.88 -1.39
CA ASP A 208 -28.51 6.18 -0.81
C ASP A 208 -28.15 7.32 -1.79
N THR A 209 -27.17 8.15 -1.45
CA THR A 209 -26.77 9.34 -2.20
C THR A 209 -25.41 9.22 -2.87
N SER A 210 -24.72 8.07 -2.78
CA SER A 210 -23.38 7.94 -3.34
C SER A 210 -23.33 6.97 -4.51
N CYS A 211 -22.34 7.21 -5.36
CA CYS A 211 -22.09 6.41 -6.54
C CYS A 211 -20.71 5.83 -6.47
N TRP A 212 -20.57 4.54 -6.75
CA TRP A 212 -19.29 3.86 -6.73
C TRP A 212 -19.07 3.05 -7.99
N ARG A 213 -17.80 2.83 -8.34
CA ARG A 213 -17.39 1.91 -9.40
C ARG A 213 -15.99 1.39 -9.12
N GLN A 214 -15.61 0.36 -9.85
CA GLN A 214 -14.26 -0.20 -9.77
C GLN A 214 -13.56 -0.09 -11.13
N SER A 215 -12.24 -0.06 -11.08
CA SER A 215 -11.40 -0.38 -12.23
C SER A 215 -11.60 -1.84 -12.63
N LYS A 216 -10.95 -2.27 -13.71
CA LYS A 216 -10.69 -3.71 -13.86
C LYS A 216 -9.68 -4.13 -12.78
N ALA A 217 -9.63 -5.43 -12.47
CA ALA A 217 -8.72 -5.96 -11.47
C ALA A 217 -7.65 -6.84 -12.10
N VAL A 218 -6.44 -6.82 -11.54
CA VAL A 218 -5.42 -7.84 -11.84
C VAL A 218 -5.59 -8.99 -10.85
N PRO A 219 -5.76 -10.23 -11.31
CA PRO A 219 -5.84 -11.38 -10.42
C PRO A 219 -4.47 -11.63 -9.79
N THR A 220 -4.48 -12.01 -8.52
CA THR A 220 -3.29 -12.40 -7.76
C THR A 220 -3.54 -13.73 -7.05
N PRO A 221 -2.47 -14.47 -6.71
CA PRO A 221 -2.59 -15.59 -5.79
C PRO A 221 -3.16 -15.12 -4.44
N HIS A 222 -3.99 -15.95 -3.83
CA HIS A 222 -4.36 -15.76 -2.44
C HIS A 222 -3.13 -15.97 -1.56
N TYR A 223 -2.76 -14.92 -0.82
CA TYR A 223 -1.57 -14.93 0.02
C TYR A 223 -1.99 -15.10 1.48
N PRO A 224 -1.42 -16.07 2.22
CA PRO A 224 -1.72 -16.22 3.63
C PRO A 224 -1.22 -14.99 4.40
N ILE A 225 -1.99 -14.57 5.42
CA ILE A 225 -1.69 -13.34 6.19
C ILE A 225 -0.29 -13.31 6.82
N GLY A 226 0.34 -14.47 7.04
CA GLY A 226 1.74 -14.55 7.51
C GLY A 226 2.76 -13.90 6.56
N GLN A 227 2.39 -13.63 5.30
CA GLN A 227 3.24 -12.93 4.34
C GLN A 227 3.13 -11.39 4.41
N LEU A 228 2.30 -10.84 5.30
CA LEU A 228 2.15 -9.39 5.50
C LEU A 228 3.48 -8.59 5.59
N PRO A 229 4.57 -9.08 6.21
CA PRO A 229 5.87 -8.37 6.21
C PRO A 229 6.43 -8.06 4.81
N ASN A 230 6.05 -8.85 3.81
CA ASN A 230 6.51 -8.72 2.44
C ASN A 230 5.65 -7.76 1.61
N PHE A 231 4.50 -7.35 2.16
CA PHE A 231 3.50 -6.61 1.42
C PHE A 231 3.86 -5.13 1.37
N ARG A 232 3.71 -4.55 0.18
CA ARG A 232 3.68 -3.11 -0.02
C ARG A 232 2.55 -2.77 -0.98
N LEU A 233 1.89 -1.64 -0.74
CA LEU A 233 0.89 -1.11 -1.63
C LEU A 233 1.27 0.34 -1.95
N THR A 234 1.50 0.62 -3.23
CA THR A 234 1.77 1.98 -3.71
C THR A 234 0.62 2.45 -4.56
N ALA A 235 0.14 3.65 -4.27
CA ALA A 235 -0.84 4.37 -5.06
C ALA A 235 -0.18 5.59 -5.70
N LYS A 236 -0.49 5.85 -6.96
CA LYS A 236 -0.07 7.05 -7.69
C LYS A 236 -1.29 7.70 -8.33
N ALA A 237 -1.34 9.02 -8.29
CA ALA A 237 -2.32 9.80 -9.04
C ALA A 237 -1.61 10.96 -9.74
N ALA A 238 -1.84 11.12 -11.03
CA ALA A 238 -1.16 12.13 -11.84
C ALA A 238 -2.16 13.03 -12.56
N ALA A 239 -1.88 14.34 -12.55
CA ALA A 239 -2.66 15.30 -13.33
C ALA A 239 -2.56 14.95 -14.83
N ASN A 240 -3.71 14.80 -15.50
CA ASN A 240 -3.81 14.36 -16.90
C ASN A 240 -3.18 12.98 -17.19
N GLY A 241 -2.91 12.18 -16.16
CA GLY A 241 -2.30 10.86 -16.27
C GLY A 241 -3.25 9.74 -15.83
N ASN A 242 -2.65 8.59 -15.50
CA ASN A 242 -3.36 7.46 -14.94
C ASN A 242 -3.26 7.46 -13.41
N ASP A 243 -4.31 6.96 -12.76
CA ASP A 243 -4.23 6.51 -11.38
C ASP A 243 -3.75 5.05 -11.40
N THR A 244 -2.78 4.73 -10.55
CA THR A 244 -2.09 3.44 -10.59
C THR A 244 -1.94 2.87 -9.18
N VAL A 245 -2.33 1.61 -9.00
CA VAL A 245 -2.01 0.81 -7.82
C VAL A 245 -0.93 -0.21 -8.17
N ILE A 246 0.02 -0.39 -7.26
CA ILE A 246 1.07 -1.40 -7.35
C ILE A 246 1.11 -2.15 -6.02
N PHE A 247 0.84 -3.45 -6.06
CA PHE A 247 1.00 -4.35 -4.93
C PHE A 247 2.25 -5.19 -5.14
N THR A 248 3.15 -5.23 -4.15
CA THR A 248 4.31 -6.13 -4.17
C THR A 248 4.26 -7.10 -3.01
N ASN A 249 4.62 -8.35 -3.26
CA ASN A 249 4.84 -9.37 -2.25
C ASN A 249 6.14 -10.12 -2.55
N GLY A 250 7.20 -9.76 -1.84
CA GLY A 250 8.52 -10.39 -2.01
C GLY A 250 9.04 -10.22 -3.44
N THR A 251 8.96 -11.29 -4.23
CA THR A 251 9.46 -11.33 -5.63
C THR A 251 8.39 -11.08 -6.68
N ASP A 252 7.12 -10.92 -6.29
CA ASP A 252 6.01 -10.66 -7.19
C ASP A 252 5.52 -9.22 -7.07
N ALA A 253 5.15 -8.62 -8.21
CA ALA A 253 4.53 -7.30 -8.26
C ALA A 253 3.35 -7.32 -9.25
N TYR A 254 2.23 -6.73 -8.85
CA TYR A 254 1.01 -6.64 -9.64
C TYR A 254 0.55 -5.19 -9.69
N SER A 255 0.06 -4.75 -10.85
CA SER A 255 -0.40 -3.38 -11.01
C SER A 255 -1.69 -3.29 -11.82
N VAL A 256 -2.52 -2.31 -11.44
CA VAL A 256 -3.61 -1.79 -12.27
C VAL A 256 -3.33 -0.32 -12.55
N SER A 257 -3.36 0.06 -13.82
CA SER A 257 -3.32 1.45 -14.26
C SER A 257 -4.62 1.81 -14.96
N ALA A 258 -5.32 2.82 -14.45
CA ALA A 258 -6.62 3.27 -14.93
C ALA A 258 -6.59 4.77 -15.22
N LYS A 259 -7.53 5.27 -16.02
CA LYS A 259 -7.54 6.70 -16.38
C LYS A 259 -7.76 7.55 -15.13
N GLY A 260 -6.91 8.56 -14.90
CA GLY A 260 -7.02 9.39 -13.70
C GLY A 260 -8.17 10.40 -13.73
N ASN A 261 -8.76 10.62 -14.92
CA ASN A 261 -9.90 11.50 -15.07
C ASN A 261 -11.24 10.89 -14.63
N ILE A 262 -11.25 9.67 -14.07
CA ILE A 262 -12.45 9.07 -13.48
C ILE A 262 -12.93 9.93 -12.29
N LEU A 263 -12.02 10.26 -11.36
CA LEU A 263 -12.29 11.17 -10.25
C LEU A 263 -11.48 12.47 -10.32
N ASN A 264 -10.40 12.53 -11.10
CA ASN A 264 -9.41 13.62 -11.04
C ASN A 264 -8.86 13.82 -9.62
N ILE A 265 -8.59 12.70 -8.92
CA ILE A 265 -8.21 12.70 -7.50
C ILE A 265 -6.90 13.48 -7.26
N SER A 266 -6.01 13.50 -8.25
CA SER A 266 -4.74 14.27 -8.22
C SER A 266 -4.91 15.77 -8.00
N SER A 267 -6.11 16.34 -8.21
CA SER A 267 -6.40 17.75 -7.93
C SER A 267 -6.79 18.04 -6.49
N VAL A 268 -7.11 17.02 -5.69
CA VAL A 268 -7.66 17.17 -4.33
C VAL A 268 -7.05 16.22 -3.29
N TRP A 269 -6.15 15.32 -3.69
CA TRP A 269 -5.53 14.35 -2.79
C TRP A 269 -4.53 15.02 -1.86
N THR A 270 -4.85 15.10 -0.56
CA THR A 270 -4.02 15.76 0.48
C THR A 270 -3.84 14.92 1.73
N GLN A 271 -4.63 13.86 1.89
CA GLN A 271 -4.50 12.91 3.00
C GLN A 271 -4.52 11.49 2.47
N ALA A 272 -3.83 10.59 3.16
CA ALA A 272 -3.89 9.17 2.90
C ALA A 272 -3.96 8.39 4.22
N ASP A 273 -4.75 7.32 4.23
CA ASP A 273 -4.67 6.29 5.26
C ASP A 273 -4.29 4.94 4.64
N PHE A 274 -3.66 4.08 5.44
CA PHE A 274 -3.20 2.78 4.99
C PHE A 274 -3.23 1.77 6.14
N ASN A 275 -3.85 0.62 5.93
CA ASN A 275 -3.84 -0.47 6.90
C ASN A 275 -4.21 -1.82 6.28
N VAL A 276 -4.18 -2.85 7.12
CA VAL A 276 -4.78 -4.16 6.85
C VAL A 276 -6.11 -4.27 7.58
N ASP A 277 -7.20 -4.43 6.83
CA ASP A 277 -8.56 -4.35 7.33
C ASP A 277 -9.41 -5.55 6.86
N GLY A 278 -10.68 -5.58 7.25
CA GLY A 278 -11.63 -6.56 6.76
C GLY A 278 -11.78 -6.54 5.23
N SER A 279 -12.35 -7.61 4.67
CA SER A 279 -12.29 -7.84 3.23
C SER A 279 -13.11 -6.89 2.36
N ASN A 280 -14.27 -6.42 2.81
CA ASN A 280 -15.15 -5.45 2.12
C ASN A 280 -16.38 -5.17 2.99
N SER A 281 -17.30 -4.33 2.52
CA SER A 281 -18.65 -4.12 3.11
C SER A 281 -18.64 -3.79 4.61
N GLY A 282 -17.62 -3.08 5.08
CA GLY A 282 -17.44 -2.73 6.49
C GLY A 282 -17.28 -3.95 7.41
N LYS A 283 -16.67 -5.02 6.90
CA LYS A 283 -16.29 -6.21 7.68
C LYS A 283 -15.07 -5.93 8.55
N LYS A 284 -14.88 -6.79 9.55
CA LYS A 284 -13.73 -6.77 10.44
C LYS A 284 -12.74 -7.90 10.13
N ALA A 285 -11.45 -7.57 10.17
CA ALA A 285 -10.36 -8.54 10.25
C ALA A 285 -10.03 -8.85 11.71
N TYR A 286 -10.09 -10.12 12.07
CA TYR A 286 -9.79 -10.64 13.40
C TYR A 286 -8.44 -11.34 13.39
N PHE A 287 -7.40 -10.65 13.84
CA PHE A 287 -6.08 -11.24 14.06
C PHE A 287 -6.06 -12.06 15.34
N ASN A 288 -5.16 -13.05 15.42
CA ASN A 288 -4.96 -13.83 16.64
C ASN A 288 -4.28 -13.01 17.75
N THR A 289 -4.58 -13.33 19.02
CA THR A 289 -3.89 -12.75 20.19
C THR A 289 -2.37 -12.89 20.09
N GLY A 290 -1.65 -11.88 20.58
CA GLY A 290 -0.19 -11.76 20.47
C GLY A 290 0.28 -11.13 19.17
N THR A 291 -0.64 -10.71 18.29
CA THR A 291 -0.30 -10.00 17.05
C THR A 291 0.19 -8.59 17.37
N SER A 292 1.29 -8.19 16.73
CA SER A 292 1.79 -6.83 16.69
C SER A 292 2.16 -6.49 15.26
N ILE A 293 1.56 -5.45 14.70
CA ILE A 293 1.81 -4.98 13.33
C ILE A 293 2.23 -3.51 13.40
N THR A 294 3.44 -3.22 12.94
CA THR A 294 3.90 -1.86 12.67
C THR A 294 3.55 -1.52 11.24
N THR A 295 2.77 -0.46 11.07
CA THR A 295 2.29 0.05 9.78
C THR A 295 3.03 1.36 9.48
N LYS A 296 3.54 1.48 8.26
CA LYS A 296 4.20 2.69 7.76
C LYS A 296 3.53 3.17 6.48
N LEU A 297 3.20 4.45 6.44
CA LEU A 297 2.68 5.14 5.27
C LEU A 297 3.56 6.34 4.95
N ALA A 298 4.11 6.38 3.74
CA ALA A 298 4.93 7.48 3.25
C ALA A 298 4.31 8.10 2.00
N VAL A 299 4.48 9.40 1.78
CA VAL A 299 3.88 10.11 0.64
C VAL A 299 4.87 10.99 -0.10
N LYS A 300 4.54 11.30 -1.35
CA LYS A 300 5.17 12.36 -2.17
C LYS A 300 4.17 13.51 -2.33
N ASP A 301 4.33 14.54 -1.53
CA ASP A 301 3.48 15.74 -1.52
C ASP A 301 4.18 17.00 -2.06
N GLY A 302 5.37 16.84 -2.64
CA GLY A 302 6.21 17.93 -3.13
C GLY A 302 7.09 18.59 -2.06
N THR A 303 7.06 18.10 -0.83
CA THR A 303 7.85 18.63 0.29
C THR A 303 8.72 17.55 0.95
N THR A 304 9.57 17.96 1.89
CA THR A 304 10.31 17.04 2.76
C THR A 304 9.96 17.21 4.24
N LEU A 305 8.91 17.97 4.54
CA LEU A 305 8.53 18.31 5.91
C LEU A 305 7.80 17.13 6.55
N SER A 306 7.96 16.94 7.87
CA SER A 306 7.17 15.96 8.60
C SER A 306 5.68 16.21 8.36
N PRO A 307 4.89 15.17 8.06
CA PRO A 307 3.46 15.33 7.85
C PRO A 307 2.74 15.50 9.18
N THR A 308 1.44 15.78 9.12
CA THR A 308 0.56 15.66 10.29
C THR A 308 -0.01 14.25 10.37
N CYS A 309 0.05 13.64 11.56
CA CYS A 309 -0.67 12.41 11.83
C CYS A 309 -2.03 12.72 12.49
N ILE A 310 -3.10 12.30 11.84
CA ILE A 310 -4.49 12.57 12.26
C ILE A 310 -5.03 11.31 12.91
N SER A 311 -5.30 11.39 14.22
CA SER A 311 -6.06 10.38 14.93
C SER A 311 -7.47 10.29 14.36
N ASP A 312 -8.01 9.07 14.22
CA ASP A 312 -9.33 8.82 13.63
C ASP A 312 -9.47 9.41 12.22
N GLY A 313 -8.36 9.49 11.47
CA GLY A 313 -8.30 10.07 10.14
C GLY A 313 -8.69 9.11 9.02
N GLY A 314 -8.81 7.81 9.31
CA GLY A 314 -9.14 6.80 8.30
C GLY A 314 -10.49 7.04 7.61
N THR A 315 -10.52 6.73 6.32
CA THR A 315 -11.68 7.01 5.44
C THR A 315 -12.43 5.76 5.01
N THR A 316 -11.99 4.56 5.42
CA THR A 316 -12.69 3.29 5.19
C THR A 316 -13.54 2.86 6.40
N ALA A 317 -14.62 2.13 6.14
CA ALA A 317 -15.43 1.46 7.17
C ALA A 317 -14.99 0.02 7.45
N GLU A 318 -14.12 -0.57 6.64
CA GLU A 318 -13.50 -1.83 7.00
C GLU A 318 -12.51 -1.61 8.14
N ILE A 319 -12.44 -2.60 9.01
CA ILE A 319 -11.79 -2.43 10.31
C ILE A 319 -11.00 -3.67 10.68
N ASN A 320 -10.15 -3.55 11.71
CA ASN A 320 -9.49 -4.68 12.35
C ASN A 320 -9.60 -4.61 13.88
N ASN A 321 -9.10 -5.62 14.58
CA ASN A 321 -9.13 -5.71 16.04
C ASN A 321 -7.84 -5.24 16.74
N LEU A 322 -6.94 -4.54 16.06
CA LEU A 322 -5.72 -4.01 16.68
C LEU A 322 -6.00 -2.76 17.51
N ILE A 323 -5.33 -2.66 18.64
CA ILE A 323 -5.27 -1.43 19.45
C ILE A 323 -4.05 -0.64 19.00
N LEU A 324 -4.27 0.52 18.39
CA LEU A 324 -3.18 1.36 17.87
C LEU A 324 -2.45 2.09 19.00
N GLY A 325 -1.12 2.00 18.98
CA GLY A 325 -0.22 2.84 19.77
C GLY A 325 -0.02 4.23 19.15
N ALA A 326 0.90 5.00 19.72
CA ALA A 326 1.19 6.34 19.25
C ALA A 326 1.67 6.37 17.78
N CYS A 327 1.28 7.42 17.08
CA CYS A 327 1.73 7.71 15.74
C CYS A 327 3.01 8.56 15.75
N ALA A 328 4.07 8.05 15.13
CA ALA A 328 5.31 8.77 14.90
C ALA A 328 5.29 9.40 13.50
N VAL A 329 5.87 10.60 13.36
CA VAL A 329 6.01 11.30 12.08
C VAL A 329 7.48 11.41 11.70
N SER A 330 7.78 11.42 10.41
CA SER A 330 9.15 11.58 9.91
C SER A 330 9.18 12.47 8.66
N ALA A 331 10.11 13.43 8.66
CA ALA A 331 10.50 14.21 7.49
C ALA A 331 11.37 13.36 6.54
N GLY A 332 11.57 13.83 5.31
CA GLY A 332 12.42 13.17 4.32
C GLY A 332 11.87 13.30 2.91
N VAL A 333 12.52 12.64 1.94
CA VAL A 333 12.10 12.69 0.51
C VAL A 333 10.68 12.16 0.32
N MET A 334 10.28 11.19 1.14
CA MET A 334 8.91 10.70 1.28
C MET A 334 8.53 10.84 2.76
N PRO A 335 7.96 11.99 3.19
CA PRO A 335 7.52 12.14 4.57
C PRO A 335 6.53 11.05 4.95
N SER A 336 6.58 10.58 6.20
CA SER A 336 5.85 9.38 6.60
C SER A 336 5.26 9.45 8.00
N ILE A 337 4.25 8.61 8.23
CA ILE A 337 3.77 8.22 9.55
C ILE A 337 4.06 6.75 9.80
N GLU A 338 4.27 6.39 11.06
CA GLU A 338 4.43 5.02 11.53
C GLU A 338 3.71 4.81 12.85
N PHE A 339 2.99 3.70 12.99
CA PHE A 339 2.28 3.36 14.21
C PHE A 339 2.26 1.83 14.38
N THR A 340 2.09 1.36 15.61
CA THR A 340 2.03 -0.08 15.90
C THR A 340 0.70 -0.44 16.53
N GLY A 341 -0.05 -1.33 15.88
CA GLY A 341 -1.24 -1.96 16.42
C GLY A 341 -0.92 -3.27 17.13
N LYS A 342 -1.55 -3.54 18.28
CA LYS A 342 -1.36 -4.77 19.05
C LYS A 342 -2.68 -5.39 19.51
N LEU A 343 -2.66 -6.71 19.68
CA LEU A 343 -3.73 -7.50 20.29
C LEU A 343 -3.19 -8.44 21.37
#